data_AF-A0A482D6P7-F1
#
_entry.id   AF-A0A482D6P7-F1
#
_cell.length_a   1.000
_cell.length_b   1.000
_cell.length_c   1.000
_cell.angle_alpha   90.00
_cell.angle_beta   90.00
_cell.angle_gamma   90.00
#
_symmetry.space_group_name_H-M   'P 1'
#
loop_
_entity.id
_entity.type
_entity.pdbx_description
1 polymer ?
#
loop_
_entity_poly.entity_id
_entity_poly.type
_entity_poly.pdbx_seq_one_letter_code
_entity_poly.pdbx_strand_id
1 'polypeptide(L)'
;MSEWEILSERLRQLPLTGRDARAFSRYLFSGAVEVKFDRLGRITVPDYLVKHAHFKKSVVIIGVLNRVEIWSKEFWDSFNKRVSKKSEEIAEKLSGSGI
;
A
#
# COMPACT_ATOMS: atom_id res chain seq x y z
N MET A 1 12.31 6.87 -14.42
CA MET A 1 11.30 7.41 -13.49
C MET A 1 10.99 6.30 -12.50
N SER A 2 11.08 6.56 -11.20
CA SER A 2 10.73 5.61 -10.16
C SER A 2 9.22 5.35 -10.12
N GLU A 3 8.80 4.22 -9.55
CA GLU A 3 7.38 3.91 -9.39
C GLU A 3 6.62 4.95 -8.54
N TRP A 4 7.31 5.58 -7.59
CA TRP A 4 6.77 6.69 -6.81
C TRP A 4 6.53 7.94 -7.67
N GLU A 5 7.45 8.28 -8.57
CA GLU A 5 7.29 9.41 -9.49
C GLU A 5 6.12 9.16 -10.46
N ILE A 6 5.99 7.93 -10.98
CA ILE A 6 4.86 7.55 -11.85
C ILE A 6 3.52 7.71 -11.12
N LEU A 7 3.44 7.22 -9.87
CA LEU A 7 2.25 7.38 -9.03
C LEU A 7 1.95 8.86 -8.75
N SER A 8 2.98 9.64 -8.40
CA SER A 8 2.85 11.06 -8.09
C SER A 8 2.32 11.86 -9.27
N GLU A 9 2.77 11.53 -10.49
CA GLU A 9 2.29 12.20 -11.70
C GLU A 9 0.82 11.89 -12.00
N ARG A 10 0.38 10.63 -11.81
CA ARG A 10 -1.03 10.27 -11.94
C ARG A 10 -1.92 11.04 -10.96
N LEU A 11 -1.45 11.24 -9.73
CA LEU A 11 -2.20 12.00 -8.72
C LEU A 11 -2.24 13.49 -9.01
N ARG A 12 -1.18 14.03 -9.63
CA ARG A 12 -1.14 15.44 -10.08
C ARG A 12 -2.23 15.75 -11.12
N GLN A 13 -2.62 14.76 -11.91
CA GLN A 13 -3.67 14.90 -12.93
C GLN A 13 -5.10 14.93 -12.35
N LEU A 14 -5.27 14.69 -11.04
CA LEU A 14 -6.60 14.73 -10.43
C LEU A 14 -7.14 16.19 -10.35
N PRO A 15 -8.44 16.41 -10.59
CA PRO A 15 -9.02 17.75 -10.53
C PRO A 15 -8.89 18.39 -9.14
N LEU A 16 -8.15 19.50 -9.06
CA LEU A 16 -7.96 20.23 -7.79
C LEU A 16 -9.26 20.83 -7.25
N THR A 17 -10.29 21.00 -8.08
CA THR A 17 -11.63 21.47 -7.68
C THR A 17 -12.44 20.38 -6.97
N GLY A 18 -12.11 19.10 -7.16
CA GLY A 18 -12.78 17.98 -6.50
C GLY A 18 -12.46 17.89 -5.02
N ARG A 19 -13.49 17.85 -4.16
CA ARG A 19 -13.32 17.67 -2.71
C ARG A 19 -12.58 16.37 -2.38
N ASP A 20 -13.00 15.28 -3.01
CA ASP A 20 -12.47 13.94 -2.71
C ASP A 20 -11.05 13.76 -3.27
N ALA A 21 -10.76 14.33 -4.44
CA ALA A 21 -9.41 14.37 -5.00
C ALA A 21 -8.43 15.04 -4.01
N ARG A 22 -8.76 16.23 -3.51
CA ARG A 22 -7.93 16.93 -2.52
C ARG A 22 -7.79 16.14 -1.22
N ALA A 23 -8.87 15.54 -0.72
CA ALA A 23 -8.84 14.74 0.50
C ALA A 23 -7.93 13.51 0.34
N PHE A 24 -8.02 12.82 -0.79
CA PHE A 24 -7.19 11.67 -1.11
C PHE A 24 -5.71 12.02 -1.26
N SER A 25 -5.38 13.10 -1.99
CA SER A 25 -3.99 13.57 -2.09
C SER A 25 -3.41 13.91 -0.72
N ARG A 26 -4.16 14.62 0.13
CA ARG A 26 -3.71 14.91 1.50
C ARG A 26 -3.49 13.64 2.30
N TYR A 27 -4.43 12.70 2.26
CA TYR A 27 -4.31 11.43 2.96
C TYR A 27 -3.05 10.67 2.52
N LEU A 28 -2.84 10.50 1.22
CA LEU A 28 -1.71 9.73 0.71
C LEU A 28 -0.37 10.41 0.98
N PHE A 29 -0.23 11.70 0.64
CA PHE A 29 1.05 12.40 0.76
C PHE A 29 1.41 12.76 2.21
N SER A 30 0.42 12.97 3.09
CA SER A 30 0.72 13.11 4.54
C SER A 30 1.23 11.82 5.18
N GLY A 31 0.93 10.67 4.57
CA GLY A 31 1.46 9.38 4.98
C GLY A 31 2.83 9.03 4.38
N ALA A 32 3.28 9.76 3.35
CA ALA A 32 4.49 9.42 2.61
C ALA A 32 5.76 10.01 3.26
N VAL A 33 6.82 9.21 3.31
CA VAL A 33 8.14 9.66 3.77
C VAL A 33 9.22 8.99 2.94
N GLU A 34 10.29 9.73 2.63
CA GLU A 34 11.49 9.15 2.07
C GLU A 34 12.33 8.53 3.18
N VAL A 35 12.69 7.26 3.04
CA VAL A 35 13.54 6.55 4.00
C VAL A 35 14.81 6.08 3.31
N LYS A 36 15.91 6.04 4.07
CA LYS A 36 17.19 5.54 3.61
C LYS A 36 17.51 4.23 4.30
N PHE A 37 18.17 3.36 3.56
CA PHE A 37 18.76 2.15 4.13
C PHE A 37 19.99 2.54 4.97
N ASP A 38 20.13 1.93 6.14
CA ASP A 38 21.38 1.95 6.87
C ASP A 38 22.42 1.00 6.25
N ARG A 39 23.63 0.98 6.81
CA ARG A 39 24.73 0.12 6.32
C ARG A 39 24.44 -1.38 6.37
N LEU A 40 23.45 -1.80 7.16
CA LEU A 40 23.03 -3.19 7.29
C LEU A 40 21.78 -3.50 6.44
N GLY A 41 21.33 -2.56 5.61
CA GLY A 41 20.15 -2.73 4.77
C GLY A 41 18.82 -2.63 5.51
N ARG A 42 18.78 -1.97 6.68
CA ARG A 42 17.55 -1.74 7.44
C ARG A 42 16.96 -0.37 7.14
N ILE A 43 15.64 -0.24 7.25
CA ILE A 43 14.93 1.05 7.22
C ILE A 43 14.28 1.30 8.59
N THR A 44 14.19 2.57 8.97
CA THR A 44 13.40 2.99 10.15
C THR A 44 12.03 3.45 9.67
N VAL A 45 10.98 2.77 10.13
CA VAL A 45 9.60 3.15 9.82
C VAL A 45 9.14 4.18 10.86
N PRO A 46 8.63 5.36 10.45
CA PRO A 46 8.11 6.35 11.39
C PRO A 46 6.95 5.83 12.25
N ASP A 47 6.88 6.29 13.49
CA ASP A 47 5.87 5.85 14.48
C ASP A 47 4.42 5.98 14.01
N TYR A 48 4.11 7.03 13.24
CA TYR A 48 2.75 7.23 12.72
C TYR A 48 2.37 6.13 11.72
N LEU A 49 3.32 5.62 10.92
CA LEU A 49 3.10 4.49 10.01
C LEU A 49 3.05 3.16 10.76
N VAL A 50 3.86 2.98 11.81
CA VAL A 50 3.80 1.82 12.71
C VAL A 50 2.39 1.71 13.32
N LYS A 51 1.86 2.83 13.83
CA LYS A 51 0.51 2.91 14.40
C LYS A 51 -0.57 2.66 13.33
N HIS A 52 -0.45 3.31 12.17
CA HIS A 52 -1.41 3.14 11.07
C HIS A 52 -1.50 1.68 10.60
N ALA A 53 -0.36 1.03 10.40
CA ALA A 53 -0.27 -0.34 9.90
C ALA A 53 -0.45 -1.40 11.00
N HIS A 54 -0.70 -0.98 12.26
CA HIS A 54 -0.88 -1.87 13.41
C HIS A 54 0.29 -2.86 13.60
N PHE A 55 1.51 -2.37 13.38
CA PHE A 55 2.71 -3.17 13.58
C PHE A 55 2.91 -3.46 15.06
N LYS A 56 3.08 -4.74 15.38
CA LYS A 56 3.41 -5.22 16.73
C LYS A 56 4.83 -5.82 16.70
N LYS A 57 4.95 -7.11 16.99
CA LYS A 57 6.25 -7.80 17.09
C LYS A 57 6.77 -8.31 15.74
N SER A 58 5.88 -8.70 14.84
CA SER A 58 6.23 -9.32 13.57
C SER A 58 5.49 -8.66 12.41
N VAL A 59 6.22 -8.45 11.33
CA VAL A 59 5.70 -7.95 10.06
C VAL A 59 5.95 -8.97 8.95
N VAL A 60 5.20 -8.84 7.86
CA VAL A 60 5.39 -9.61 6.63
C VAL A 60 5.70 -8.62 5.51
N ILE A 61 6.70 -8.94 4.71
CA ILE A 61 7.09 -8.17 3.53
C ILE A 61 6.66 -8.97 2.30
N ILE A 62 5.91 -8.34 1.40
CA ILE A 62 5.45 -8.97 0.16
C ILE A 62 5.78 -8.10 -1.05
N GLY A 63 6.03 -8.73 -2.20
CA GLY A 63 6.13 -8.03 -3.48
C GLY A 63 4.77 -7.98 -4.16
N VAL A 64 4.38 -6.80 -4.66
CA VAL A 64 3.15 -6.58 -5.43
C VAL A 64 3.50 -5.80 -6.68
N LEU A 65 4.02 -6.52 -7.68
CA LEU A 65 4.50 -5.97 -8.95
C LEU A 65 5.49 -4.82 -8.75
N ASN A 66 4.97 -3.59 -8.79
CA ASN A 66 5.74 -2.36 -8.81
C ASN A 66 6.05 -1.77 -7.43
N ARG A 67 5.71 -2.49 -6.36
CA ARG A 67 5.97 -2.05 -4.99
C ARG A 67 6.20 -3.23 -4.06
N VAL A 68 6.77 -2.91 -2.90
CA VAL A 68 6.82 -3.80 -1.74
C VAL A 68 5.81 -3.28 -0.73
N GLU A 69 5.04 -4.19 -0.13
CA GLU A 69 4.14 -3.86 0.96
C GLU A 69 4.63 -4.49 2.26
N ILE A 70 4.49 -3.74 3.35
CA ILE A 70 4.83 -4.20 4.70
C ILE A 70 3.53 -4.28 5.50
N TRP A 71 3.23 -5.47 5.99
CA TRP A 71 1.99 -5.77 6.68
C TRP A 71 2.23 -6.20 8.12
N SER A 72 1.32 -5.86 9.03
CA SER A 72 1.23 -6.56 10.31
C SER A 72 0.94 -8.04 10.05
N LYS A 73 1.72 -8.94 10.66
CA LYS A 73 1.57 -10.38 10.40
C LYS A 73 0.15 -10.89 10.67
N GLU A 74 -0.45 -10.44 11.76
CA GLU A 74 -1.81 -10.82 12.16
C GLU A 74 -2.85 -10.42 11.09
N PHE A 75 -2.70 -9.21 10.53
CA PHE A 75 -3.63 -8.68 9.53
C PHE A 75 -3.43 -9.37 8.18
N TRP A 76 -2.19 -9.63 7.80
CA TRP A 76 -1.86 -10.38 6.59
C TRP A 76 -2.43 -11.81 6.63
N ASP A 77 -2.22 -12.53 7.73
CA ASP A 77 -2.70 -13.90 7.89
C ASP A 77 -4.25 -13.94 7.82
N SER A 78 -4.93 -12.95 8.43
CA SER A 78 -6.39 -12.80 8.35
C SER A 78 -6.88 -12.44 6.94
N PHE A 79 -6.22 -11.50 6.26
CA PHE A 79 -6.50 -11.11 4.88
C PHE A 79 -6.37 -12.30 3.94
N ASN A 80 -5.25 -13.03 4.00
CA ASN A 80 -5.01 -14.19 3.16
C ASN A 80 -6.02 -15.30 3.38
N LYS A 81 -6.34 -15.61 4.64
CA LYS A 81 -7.35 -16.63 4.95
C LYS A 81 -8.73 -16.27 4.41
N ARG A 82 -9.08 -14.97 4.39
CA ARG A 82 -10.33 -14.49 3.81
C ARG A 82 -10.32 -14.58 2.29
N VAL A 83 -9.22 -14.15 1.65
CA VAL A 83 -9.08 -14.16 0.19
C VAL A 83 -9.01 -15.58 -0.36
N SER A 84 -8.26 -16.48 0.29
CA SER A 84 -8.13 -17.88 -0.15
C SER A 84 -9.46 -18.63 -0.11
N LYS A 85 -10.36 -18.29 0.80
CA LYS A 85 -11.71 -18.85 0.86
C LYS A 85 -12.66 -18.33 -0.23
N LYS A 86 -12.29 -17.23 -0.87
CA LYS A 86 -13.10 -16.55 -1.89
C LYS A 86 -12.37 -16.46 -3.23
N SER A 87 -11.31 -17.23 -3.42
CA SER A 87 -10.44 -17.09 -4.59
C SER A 87 -11.20 -17.33 -5.90
N GLU A 88 -12.10 -18.32 -5.91
CA GLU A 88 -12.94 -18.63 -7.07
C GLU A 88 -13.93 -17.51 -7.38
N GLU A 89 -14.65 -17.00 -6.36
CA GLU A 89 -15.58 -15.87 -6.50
C GLU A 89 -14.87 -14.58 -6.98
N ILE A 90 -13.65 -14.35 -6.49
CA ILE A 90 -12.84 -13.20 -6.90
C ILE A 90 -12.38 -13.36 -8.35
N ALA A 91 -11.94 -14.56 -8.76
CA ALA A 91 -11.53 -14.83 -10.13
C ALA A 91 -12.68 -14.64 -11.13
N GLU A 92 -13.87 -15.14 -10.78
CA GLU A 92 -15.07 -15.00 -11.61
C GLU A 92 -15.47 -13.53 -11.85
N LYS A 93 -15.40 -12.70 -10.79
CA LYS A 93 -15.65 -11.25 -10.90
C LYS A 93 -14.63 -10.53 -11.78
N LEU A 94 -13.38 -11.00 -11.79
CA LEU A 94 -12.32 -10.44 -12.61
C LEU A 94 -12.49 -10.79 -14.09
N SER A 95 -12.91 -12.02 -14.41
CA SER A 95 -13.23 -12.43 -15.78
C SER A 95 -14.35 -11.59 -16.41
N GLY A 96 -15.31 -11.09 -15.62
CA GLY A 96 -16.32 -10.15 -16.08
C GLY A 96 -15.81 -8.72 -16.34
N SER A 97 -14.61 -8.38 -15.87
CA SER A 97 -14.00 -7.05 -15.99
C SER A 97 -12.97 -6.94 -17.14
N GLY A 98 -12.84 -7.99 -17.97
CA GLY A 98 -11.96 -7.99 -19.14
C GLY A 98 -10.47 -8.18 -18.84
N ILE A 99 -10.15 -8.78 -17.69
CA ILE A 99 -8.83 -9.35 -17.36
C ILE A 99 -8.98 -10.87 -17.28
#